data_AF-A0A6L8I9L7-F1
#
_entry.id   AF-A0A6L8I9L7-F1
#
_cell.length_a   1.000
_cell.length_b   1.000
_cell.length_c   1.000
_cell.angle_alpha   90.00
_cell.angle_beta   90.00
_cell.angle_gamma   90.00
#
_symmetry.space_group_name_H-M   'P 1'
#
loop_
_entity.id
_entity.type
_entity.pdbx_description
1 polymer ?
#
loop_
_entity_poly.entity_id
_entity_poly.type
_entity_poly.pdbx_seq_one_letter_code
_entity_poly.pdbx_strand_id
1 'polypeptide(L)' 'MSDGRHRVAESLRACGIEAPIERFADGTATALDAANALGCELGQIVKTLILLADGRPTAVLVAG' A
#
# COMPACT_ATOMS: atom_id res chain seq x y z
N MET A 1 9.77 -17.65 -5.36
CA MET A 1 9.03 -16.79 -4.41
C MET A 1 8.19 -15.83 -5.24
N SER A 2 6.85 -15.85 -5.16
CA SER A 2 6.05 -14.89 -5.93
C SER A 2 6.31 -13.48 -5.38
N ASP A 3 6.69 -12.55 -6.25
CA ASP A 3 6.85 -11.13 -5.92
C ASP A 3 5.54 -10.60 -5.29
N GLY A 4 5.64 -9.85 -4.17
CA GLY A 4 4.48 -9.32 -3.46
C GLY A 4 3.53 -8.52 -4.38
N ARG A 5 4.08 -7.86 -5.41
CA ARG A 5 3.29 -7.12 -6.41
C ARG A 5 2.38 -8.03 -7.24
N HIS A 6 2.83 -9.24 -7.57
CA HIS A 6 2.03 -10.17 -8.37
C HIS A 6 0.78 -10.59 -7.60
N ARG A 7 0.93 -10.86 -6.31
CA ARG A 7 -0.19 -11.19 -5.41
C ARG A 7 -1.19 -10.04 -5.29
N VAL A 8 -0.71 -8.80 -5.21
CA VAL A 8 -1.58 -7.61 -5.19
C VAL A 8 -2.33 -7.47 -6.51
N ALA A 9 -1.65 -7.63 -7.65
CA ALA A 9 -2.28 -7.55 -8.98
C ALA A 9 -3.36 -8.63 -9.19
N GLU A 10 -3.13 -9.86 -8.71
CA GLU A 10 -4.14 -10.92 -8.72
C GLU A 10 -5.34 -10.58 -7.85
N SER A 11 -5.11 -10.05 -6.65
CA SER A 11 -6.19 -9.64 -5.75
C SER A 11 -7.05 -8.51 -6.34
N LEU A 12 -6.42 -7.50 -6.96
CA LEU A 12 -7.15 -6.41 -7.62
C LEU A 12 -8.01 -6.93 -8.77
N ARG A 13 -7.46 -7.81 -9.62
CA ARG A 13 -8.20 -8.45 -10.72
C ARG A 13 -9.38 -9.28 -10.22
N ALA A 14 -9.19 -10.07 -9.16
CA ALA A 14 -10.26 -10.87 -8.56
C ALA A 14 -11.42 -10.01 -8.02
N CYS A 15 -11.13 -8.77 -7.59
CA CYS A 15 -12.11 -7.79 -7.14
C CYS A 15 -12.70 -6.94 -8.28
N GLY A 16 -12.25 -7.10 -9.53
CA GLY A 16 -12.67 -6.25 -10.66
C GLY A 16 -12.18 -4.80 -10.56
N ILE A 17 -11.09 -4.55 -9.84
CA ILE A 17 -10.52 -3.20 -9.65
C ILE A 17 -9.41 -2.99 -10.67
N GLU A 18 -9.55 -1.97 -11.51
CA GLU A 18 -8.51 -1.51 -12.41
C GLU A 18 -7.62 -0.48 -11.69
N ALA A 19 -6.46 -0.92 -11.21
CA ALA A 19 -5.47 -0.07 -10.55
C ALA A 19 -4.04 -0.36 -11.07
N PRO A 20 -3.34 0.63 -11.64
CA PRO A 20 -1.94 0.49 -12.05
C PRO A 20 -1.03 0.22 -10.85
N ILE A 21 -0.04 -0.67 -11.01
CA ILE A 21 1.02 -0.90 -10.03
C ILE A 21 2.34 -0.40 -10.63
N GLU A 22 2.86 0.69 -10.07
CA GLU A 22 4.08 1.33 -10.55
C GLU A 22 5.29 1.06 -9.65
N ARG A 23 6.49 1.32 -10.19
CA ARG A 23 7.76 1.27 -9.46
C ARG A 23 8.45 2.61 -9.56
N PHE A 24 8.86 3.15 -8.42
CA PHE A 24 9.59 4.40 -8.32
C PHE A 24 11.09 4.12 -8.13
N ALA A 25 11.94 4.95 -8.74
CA ALA A 25 13.39 4.81 -8.64
C ALA A 25 13.90 5.11 -7.22
N ASP A 26 13.33 6.11 -6.56
CA ASP A 26 13.77 6.60 -5.24
C ASP A 26 13.25 5.75 -4.06
N GLY A 27 12.50 4.67 -4.36
CA GLY A 27 11.92 3.79 -3.34
C GLY A 27 10.73 4.41 -2.61
N THR A 28 9.93 3.57 -1.96
CA THR A 28 8.69 3.97 -1.25
C THR A 28 8.64 3.36 0.16
N ALA A 29 9.80 3.32 0.82
CA ALA A 29 9.95 2.63 2.12
C ALA A 29 9.16 3.32 3.25
N THR A 30 9.03 4.65 3.20
CA THR A 30 8.17 5.41 4.11
C THR A 30 7.05 6.11 3.34
N ALA A 31 6.00 6.54 4.06
CA ALA A 31 4.93 7.31 3.46
C ALA A 31 5.42 8.65 2.90
N LEU A 32 6.41 9.28 3.56
CA LEU A 32 7.03 10.51 3.08
C LEU A 32 7.83 10.28 1.80
N ASP A 33 8.61 9.21 1.72
CA ASP A 33 9.34 8.85 0.49
C ASP A 33 8.37 8.60 -0.67
N ALA A 34 7.27 7.87 -0.40
CA ALA A 34 6.24 7.62 -1.39
C ALA A 34 5.54 8.91 -1.87
N ALA A 35 5.21 9.81 -0.94
CA ALA A 35 4.60 11.10 -1.28
C ALA A 35 5.54 11.96 -2.14
N ASN A 36 6.84 12.00 -1.79
CA ASN A 36 7.85 12.72 -2.56
C ASN A 36 8.02 12.12 -3.97
N ALA A 37 8.08 10.79 -4.08
CA ALA A 37 8.21 10.11 -5.36
C ALA A 37 6.99 10.31 -6.28
N LEU A 38 5.80 10.48 -5.70
CA LEU A 38 4.55 10.73 -6.41
C LEU A 38 4.25 12.22 -6.64
N GLY A 39 4.93 13.12 -5.94
CA GLY A 39 4.63 14.56 -5.96
C GLY A 39 3.24 14.88 -5.39
N CYS A 40 2.80 14.17 -4.35
CA CYS A 40 1.49 14.32 -3.74
C CYS A 40 1.57 14.71 -2.24
N GLU A 41 0.42 15.06 -1.64
CA GLU A 41 0.37 15.34 -0.21
C GLU A 41 0.55 14.04 0.59
N LEU A 42 1.26 14.10 1.73
CA LEU A 42 1.51 12.93 2.59
C LEU A 42 0.22 12.18 2.97
N GLY A 43 -0.86 12.92 3.24
CA GLY A 43 -2.16 12.35 3.60
C GLY A 43 -2.82 11.52 2.50
N GLN A 44 -2.32 11.59 1.26
CA GLN A 44 -2.79 10.77 0.14
C GLN A 44 -2.11 9.39 0.09
N ILE A 45 -1.07 9.16 0.88
CA ILE A 45 -0.44 7.85 1.02
C ILE A 45 -1.14 7.07 2.13
N VAL A 46 -1.53 5.82 1.87
CA VAL A 46 -2.16 4.95 2.87
C VAL A 46 -1.16 3.92 3.37
N LYS A 47 -1.10 3.74 4.69
CA LYS A 47 -0.41 2.64 5.36
C LYS A 47 -1.44 1.64 5.87
N THR A 48 -1.15 0.36 5.67
CA THR A 48 -1.90 -0.73 6.30
C THR A 48 -1.13 -1.23 7.50
N LEU A 49 -1.66 -1.00 8.70
CA LEU A 49 -1.12 -1.56 9.94
C LEU A 49 -1.94 -2.78 10.34
N ILE A 50 -1.26 -3.87 10.69
CA ILE A 50 -1.91 -5.06 11.24
C ILE A 50 -1.67 -5.08 12.74
N LEU A 51 -2.74 -4.96 13.51
CA LEU A 51 -2.71 -4.86 14.97
C LEU A 51 -3.61 -5.92 15.60
N LEU A 52 -3.35 -6.26 16.86
CA LEU A 52 -4.28 -7.02 17.68
C LEU A 52 -5.12 -6.05 18.50
N ALA A 53 -6.41 -5.97 18.23
CA ALA A 53 -7.38 -5.21 19.03
C ALA A 53 -8.18 -6.20 19.87
N ASP A 54 -7.98 -6.18 21.19
CA ASP A 54 -8.58 -7.16 22.12
C ASP A 54 -8.38 -8.61 21.67
N GLY A 55 -7.16 -8.93 21.22
CA GLY A 55 -6.78 -10.25 20.73
C GLY A 55 -7.28 -10.59 19.32
N ARG A 56 -8.00 -9.70 18.64
CA ARG A 56 -8.48 -9.90 17.26
C ARG A 56 -7.53 -9.25 16.25
N PRO A 57 -7.01 -9.99 15.25
CA PRO A 57 -6.28 -9.41 14.14
C PRO A 57 -7.14 -8.39 13.38
N THR A 58 -6.63 -7.15 13.30
CA THR A 58 -7.35 -6.01 12.73
C THR A 58 -6.42 -5.28 11.77
N ALA A 59 -6.91 -5.05 10.55
CA ALA A 59 -6.25 -4.17 9.58
C ALA A 59 -6.74 -2.75 9.77
N VAL A 60 -5.81 -1.81 9.96
CA VAL A 60 -6.09 -0.37 10.06
C VAL A 60 -5.46 0.33 8.87
N LEU A 61 -6.30 1.02 8.10
CA LEU A 61 -5.88 1.88 7.00
C LEU A 61 -5.74 3.30 7.56
N VAL A 62 -4.53 3.84 7.55
CA VAL A 62 -4.24 5.17 8.07
C VAL A 62 -3.56 6.01 6.99
N ALA A 63 -3.85 7.31 6.99
CA ALA A 63 -3.11 8.27 6.19
C ALA A 63 -1.64 8.33 6.64
N GLY A 64 -0.78 8.63 5.67
CA GLY A 64 0.67 8.82 5.78
C GLY A 64 1.05 9.78 6.87
#